data_AF-A0A6G1JX46-F1
#
_entry.id   AF-A0A6G1JX46-F1
#
_cell.length_a   1.000
_cell.length_b   1.000
_cell.length_c   1.000
_cell.angle_alpha   90.00
_cell.angle_beta   90.00
_cell.angle_gamma   90.00
#
_symmetry.space_group_name_H-M   'P 1'
#
loop_
_entity.id
_entity.type
_entity.pdbx_description
1 polymer ?
#
loop_
_entity_poly.entity_id
_entity_poly.type
_entity_poly.pdbx_seq_one_letter_code
_entity_poly.pdbx_strand_id
1 'polypeptide(L)'
;MSGWGLGWLGGGAQKSKDAPKKAILQLRGQLEMLNKREKHLQNQMDEQDNLARKHVATNKNAAKAALRRKKQFEHTLEQTSSQIMTLEREIYSIETANINKETLDAMKNAGAAMQQIHAGLTVDKVDDVMEGLREQHAIGEEISSAITSGVGTDLVDEEELDDELAELQQEALDEQMLNTGNIPVGDKVGRLPNAPQAEVKGKARVEEDDEEAELRKLQAEMAM
;
A
#
# COMPACT_ATOMS: atom_id res chain seq x y z
N MET A 1 51.56 -17.05 39.13
CA MET A 1 50.30 -17.82 38.94
C MET A 1 49.38 -16.95 38.09
N SER A 2 49.64 -16.91 36.78
CA SER A 2 48.93 -17.66 35.72
C SER A 2 47.48 -17.22 35.58
N GLY A 3 47.26 -16.42 34.53
CA GLY A 3 46.06 -15.63 34.28
C GLY A 3 44.83 -16.41 33.85
N TRP A 4 43.69 -15.79 34.14
CA TRP A 4 42.40 -16.13 33.57
C TRP A 4 42.17 -15.19 32.40
N GLY A 5 42.47 -15.70 31.20
CA GLY A 5 42.35 -14.98 29.95
C GLY A 5 40.91 -14.63 29.62
N LEU A 6 40.73 -13.37 29.21
CA LEU A 6 39.62 -12.92 28.38
C LEU A 6 39.52 -13.83 27.15
N GLY A 7 38.44 -14.62 27.08
CA GLY A 7 38.13 -15.46 25.93
C GLY A 7 36.64 -15.45 25.62
N TRP A 8 36.08 -14.28 25.25
CA TRP A 8 34.69 -14.19 24.77
C TRP A 8 34.47 -13.25 23.57
N LEU A 9 35.48 -12.49 23.13
CA LEU A 9 35.33 -11.53 22.02
C LEU A 9 36.09 -12.02 20.78
N GLY A 10 35.37 -12.64 19.83
CA GLY A 10 35.89 -12.84 18.48
C GLY A 10 35.39 -14.09 17.77
N GLY A 11 34.11 -14.15 17.39
CA GLY A 11 33.63 -15.21 16.51
C GLY A 11 32.12 -15.27 16.23
N GLY A 12 31.29 -14.58 17.02
CA GLY A 12 29.83 -14.70 16.94
C GLY A 12 29.14 -13.87 15.84
N ALA A 13 29.76 -12.79 15.36
CA ALA A 13 29.10 -11.86 14.45
C ALA A 13 28.81 -12.48 13.06
N GLN A 14 29.73 -13.30 12.54
CA GLN A 14 29.57 -13.93 11.23
C GLN A 14 28.52 -15.07 11.26
N LYS A 15 28.48 -15.86 12.33
CA LYS A 15 27.46 -16.92 12.49
C LYS A 15 26.02 -16.38 12.59
N SER A 16 25.85 -15.13 13.04
CA SER A 16 24.52 -14.52 13.23
C SER A 16 23.86 -14.04 11.93
N LYS A 17 24.64 -13.59 10.93
CA LYS A 17 24.12 -13.07 9.66
C LYS A 17 23.57 -14.17 8.75
N ASP A 18 24.12 -15.38 8.84
CA ASP A 18 23.69 -16.53 8.04
C ASP A 18 22.62 -17.39 8.72
N ALA A 19 22.29 -17.12 9.98
CA ALA A 19 21.36 -17.93 10.76
C ALA A 19 19.94 -18.01 10.16
N PRO A 20 19.31 -16.90 9.69
CA PRO A 20 17.98 -16.96 9.09
C PRO A 20 17.97 -17.76 7.78
N LYS A 21 18.96 -17.53 6.91
CA LYS A 21 19.11 -18.24 5.64
C LYS A 21 19.31 -19.73 5.85
N LYS A 22 20.16 -20.11 6.81
CA LYS A 22 20.39 -21.51 7.17
C LYS A 22 19.13 -22.18 7.72
N ALA A 23 18.39 -21.49 8.58
CA ALA A 23 17.13 -21.99 9.12
C ALA A 23 16.09 -22.23 8.00
N ILE A 24 15.92 -21.25 7.09
CA ILE A 24 15.02 -21.39 5.92
C ILE A 24 15.44 -22.58 5.05
N LEU A 25 16.74 -22.77 4.77
CA LEU A 25 17.23 -23.91 3.99
C LEU A 25 16.92 -25.25 4.66
N GLN A 26 17.11 -25.34 5.98
CA GLN A 26 16.77 -26.56 6.74
C GLN A 26 15.27 -26.84 6.71
N LEU A 27 14.43 -25.81 6.91
CA LEU A 27 12.98 -25.94 6.85
C LEU A 27 12.50 -26.37 5.45
N ARG A 28 13.07 -25.81 4.38
CA ARG A 28 12.78 -26.20 3.00
C ARG A 28 13.20 -27.64 2.70
N GLY A 29 14.34 -28.09 3.21
CA GLY A 29 14.76 -29.49 3.11
C GLY A 29 13.79 -30.44 3.82
N GLN A 30 13.31 -30.06 5.01
CA GLN A 30 12.30 -30.84 5.73
C GLN A 30 10.95 -30.84 4.99
N LEU A 31 10.54 -29.71 4.41
CA LEU A 31 9.33 -29.58 3.60
C LEU A 31 9.37 -30.52 2.39
N GLU A 32 10.51 -30.61 1.69
CA GLU A 32 10.69 -31.54 0.57
C GLU A 32 10.51 -33.00 1.02
N MET A 33 11.06 -33.37 2.18
CA MET A 33 10.89 -34.71 2.76
C MET A 33 9.44 -35.00 3.12
N LEU A 34 8.71 -34.04 3.69
CA LEU A 34 7.29 -34.20 4.01
C LEU A 34 6.43 -34.33 2.75
N ASN A 35 6.71 -33.54 1.70
CA ASN A 35 6.03 -33.67 0.40
C ASN A 35 6.27 -35.04 -0.25
N LYS A 36 7.49 -35.60 -0.15
CA LYS A 36 7.77 -36.97 -0.60
C LYS A 36 6.97 -38.00 0.21
N ARG A 37 6.90 -37.81 1.53
CA ARG A 37 6.11 -38.67 2.43
C ARG A 37 4.61 -38.62 2.10
N GLU A 38 4.07 -37.44 1.85
CA GLU A 38 2.68 -37.23 1.44
C GLU A 38 2.34 -38.04 0.18
N LYS A 39 3.15 -37.91 -0.88
CA LYS A 39 2.99 -38.69 -2.12
C LYS A 39 3.08 -40.20 -1.85
N HIS A 40 3.99 -40.63 -0.99
CA HIS A 40 4.12 -42.04 -0.65
C HIS A 40 2.88 -42.58 0.08
N LEU A 41 2.34 -41.81 1.03
CA LEU A 41 1.11 -42.15 1.75
C LEU A 41 -0.10 -42.24 0.80
N GLN A 42 -0.20 -41.32 -0.16
CA GLN A 42 -1.24 -41.38 -1.19
C GLN A 42 -1.16 -42.67 -2.01
N ASN A 43 0.03 -43.03 -2.48
CA ASN A 43 0.24 -44.29 -3.21
C ASN A 43 -0.13 -45.51 -2.37
N GLN A 44 0.22 -45.53 -1.07
CA GLN A 44 -0.16 -46.60 -0.15
C GLN A 44 -1.68 -46.68 0.05
N MET A 45 -2.36 -45.54 0.13
CA MET A 45 -3.82 -45.48 0.21
C MET A 45 -4.47 -46.07 -1.04
N ASP A 46 -3.97 -45.72 -2.23
CA ASP A 46 -4.48 -46.24 -3.50
C ASP A 46 -4.27 -47.76 -3.62
N GLU A 47 -3.12 -48.27 -3.17
CA GLU A 47 -2.86 -49.70 -3.09
C GLU A 47 -3.86 -50.42 -2.18
N GLN A 48 -4.11 -49.88 -0.98
CA GLN A 48 -5.10 -50.47 -0.06
C GLN A 48 -6.53 -50.37 -0.60
N ASP A 49 -6.88 -49.31 -1.32
CA ASP A 49 -8.18 -49.18 -1.98
C ASP A 49 -8.37 -50.25 -3.05
N ASN A 50 -7.35 -50.47 -3.88
CA ASN A 50 -7.34 -51.51 -4.91
C ASN A 50 -7.44 -52.91 -4.30
N LEU A 51 -6.72 -53.19 -3.22
CA LEU A 51 -6.82 -54.46 -2.49
C LEU A 51 -8.22 -54.66 -1.89
N ALA A 52 -8.83 -53.61 -1.34
CA ALA A 52 -10.19 -53.68 -0.81
C ALA A 52 -11.20 -54.01 -1.92
N ARG A 53 -11.11 -53.34 -3.08
CA ARG A 53 -11.96 -53.60 -4.25
C ARG A 53 -11.80 -55.02 -4.78
N LYS A 54 -10.58 -55.55 -4.82
CA LYS A 54 -10.28 -56.92 -5.27
C LYS A 54 -10.96 -57.98 -4.39
N HIS A 55 -11.02 -57.75 -3.09
CA HIS A 55 -11.53 -58.73 -2.12
C HIS A 55 -12.98 -58.49 -1.69
N VAL A 56 -13.64 -57.41 -2.12
CA VAL A 56 -14.97 -57.03 -1.62
C VAL A 56 -16.04 -58.11 -1.84
N ALA A 57 -15.98 -58.83 -2.97
CA ALA A 57 -16.95 -59.87 -3.32
C ALA A 57 -16.56 -61.27 -2.82
N THR A 58 -15.27 -61.52 -2.56
CA THR A 58 -14.73 -62.88 -2.33
C THR A 58 -14.26 -63.10 -0.90
N ASN A 59 -13.74 -62.06 -0.23
CA ASN A 59 -13.21 -62.15 1.12
C ASN A 59 -13.42 -60.83 1.89
N LYS A 60 -14.57 -60.74 2.55
CA LYS A 60 -14.98 -59.57 3.34
C LYS A 60 -13.98 -59.19 4.45
N ASN A 61 -13.32 -60.17 5.07
CA ASN A 61 -12.35 -59.91 6.14
C ASN A 61 -11.07 -59.26 5.58
N ALA A 62 -10.57 -59.74 4.44
CA ALA A 62 -9.42 -59.15 3.77
C ALA A 62 -9.73 -57.71 3.28
N ALA A 63 -10.91 -57.49 2.69
CA ALA A 63 -11.34 -56.15 2.27
C ALA A 63 -11.43 -55.18 3.47
N LYS A 64 -12.02 -55.61 4.60
CA LYS A 64 -12.10 -54.80 5.81
C LYS A 64 -10.73 -54.47 6.41
N ALA A 65 -9.78 -55.40 6.34
CA ALA A 65 -8.40 -55.16 6.79
C ALA A 65 -7.68 -54.12 5.92
N ALA A 66 -7.83 -54.20 4.59
CA ALA A 66 -7.28 -53.21 3.66
C ALA A 66 -7.86 -51.81 3.91
N LEU A 67 -9.18 -51.69 4.06
CA LEU A 67 -9.84 -50.41 4.37
C LEU A 67 -9.37 -49.82 5.70
N ARG A 68 -9.12 -50.64 6.74
CA ARG A 68 -8.55 -50.14 8.01
C ARG A 68 -7.15 -49.57 7.82
N ARG A 69 -6.29 -50.22 7.03
CA ARG A 69 -4.95 -49.70 6.73
C ARG A 69 -5.03 -48.40 5.93
N LYS A 70 -5.91 -48.33 4.93
CA LYS A 70 -6.19 -47.09 4.19
C LYS A 70 -6.55 -45.94 5.14
N LYS A 71 -7.48 -46.17 6.08
CA LYS A 71 -7.87 -45.18 7.08
C LYS A 71 -6.72 -44.73 7.99
N GLN A 72 -5.79 -45.63 8.34
CA GLN A 72 -4.60 -45.26 9.10
C GLN A 72 -3.65 -44.36 8.29
N PHE A 73 -3.48 -44.65 6.99
CA PHE A 73 -2.69 -43.81 6.10
C PHE A 73 -3.34 -42.45 5.87
N GLU A 74 -4.67 -42.39 5.72
CA GLU A 74 -5.43 -41.12 5.67
C GLU A 74 -5.16 -40.24 6.89
N HIS A 75 -5.21 -40.81 8.10
CA HIS A 75 -4.90 -40.06 9.32
C HIS A 75 -3.43 -39.58 9.36
N THR A 76 -2.50 -40.42 8.89
CA THR A 76 -1.08 -40.04 8.83
C THR A 76 -0.84 -38.96 7.77
N LEU A 77 -1.60 -38.98 6.68
CA LEU A 77 -1.56 -37.98 5.61
C LEU A 77 -2.04 -36.63 6.15
N GLU A 78 -3.15 -36.60 6.88
CA GLU A 78 -3.66 -35.40 7.55
C GLU A 78 -2.63 -34.77 8.50
N GLN A 79 -1.98 -35.59 9.33
CA GLN A 79 -0.89 -35.14 10.20
C GLN A 79 0.29 -34.58 9.39
N THR A 80 0.67 -35.24 8.29
CA THR A 80 1.76 -34.78 7.41
C THR A 80 1.41 -33.44 6.76
N SER A 81 0.17 -33.26 6.30
CA SER A 81 -0.32 -32.00 5.74
C SER A 81 -0.30 -30.87 6.77
N SER A 82 -0.72 -31.14 8.01
CA SER A 82 -0.63 -30.17 9.12
C SER A 82 0.83 -29.75 9.41
N GLN A 83 1.77 -30.71 9.36
CA GLN A 83 3.20 -30.41 9.51
C GLN A 83 3.73 -29.54 8.36
N ILE A 84 3.34 -29.82 7.11
CA ILE A 84 3.70 -29.01 5.94
C ILE A 84 3.23 -27.56 6.14
N MET A 85 1.94 -27.35 6.45
CA MET A 85 1.39 -26.01 6.69
C MET A 85 2.10 -25.25 7.82
N THR A 86 2.53 -25.96 8.86
CA THR A 86 3.28 -25.37 9.97
C THR A 86 4.66 -24.91 9.52
N LEU A 87 5.39 -25.74 8.75
CA LEU A 87 6.71 -25.35 8.24
C LEU A 87 6.63 -24.19 7.24
N GLU A 88 5.61 -24.16 6.38
CA GLU A 88 5.40 -23.06 5.43
C GLU A 88 5.15 -21.73 6.14
N ARG A 89 4.30 -21.74 7.17
CA ARG A 89 4.06 -20.58 8.04
C ARG A 89 5.34 -20.09 8.69
N GLU A 90 6.21 -21.01 9.10
CA GLU A 90 7.42 -20.66 9.83
C GLU A 90 8.50 -20.10 8.89
N ILE A 91 8.59 -20.63 7.67
CA ILE A 91 9.41 -20.02 6.61
C ILE A 91 8.95 -18.58 6.36
N TYR A 92 7.65 -18.38 6.15
CA TYR A 92 7.08 -17.05 5.92
C TYR A 92 7.32 -16.08 7.10
N SER A 93 7.17 -16.57 8.33
CA SER A 93 7.42 -15.77 9.54
C SER A 93 8.88 -15.33 9.64
N ILE A 94 9.84 -16.20 9.29
CA ILE A 94 11.26 -15.86 9.30
C ILE A 94 11.58 -14.85 8.20
N GLU A 95 11.01 -15.01 7.00
CA GLU A 95 11.20 -14.09 5.88
C GLU A 95 10.66 -12.69 6.23
N THR A 96 9.46 -12.61 6.83
CA THR A 96 8.87 -11.35 7.30
C THR A 96 9.66 -10.73 8.44
N ALA A 97 10.13 -11.52 9.40
CA ALA A 97 10.99 -11.03 10.47
C ALA A 97 12.30 -10.43 9.94
N ASN A 98 12.87 -10.99 8.87
CA ASN A 98 14.06 -10.44 8.23
C ASN A 98 13.79 -9.08 7.56
N ILE A 99 12.67 -8.94 6.84
CA ILE A 99 12.24 -7.66 6.24
C ILE A 99 12.00 -6.60 7.32
N ASN A 100 11.32 -6.96 8.41
CA ASN A 100 11.05 -6.05 9.53
C ASN A 100 12.35 -5.57 10.17
N LYS A 101 13.34 -6.46 10.32
CA LYS A 101 14.66 -6.10 10.82
C LYS A 101 15.36 -5.11 9.89
N GLU A 102 15.39 -5.37 8.58
CA GLU A 102 16.02 -4.47 7.61
C GLU A 102 15.36 -3.08 7.61
N THR A 103 14.03 -3.04 7.72
CA THR A 103 13.26 -1.79 7.88
C THR A 103 13.68 -1.04 9.14
N LEU A 104 13.77 -1.72 10.27
CA LEU A 104 14.18 -1.11 11.54
C LEU A 104 15.63 -0.59 11.47
N ASP A 105 16.54 -1.33 10.85
CA ASP A 105 17.93 -0.91 10.65
C ASP A 105 18.01 0.35 9.78
N ALA A 106 17.19 0.45 8.71
CA ALA A 106 17.07 1.64 7.89
C ALA A 106 16.52 2.85 8.67
N MET A 107 15.48 2.65 9.47
CA MET A 107 14.91 3.70 10.34
C MET A 107 15.94 4.19 11.37
N LYS A 108 16.73 3.28 11.95
CA LYS A 108 17.81 3.64 12.88
C LYS A 108 18.86 4.52 12.21
N ASN A 109 19.27 4.18 10.99
CA ASN A 109 20.23 4.98 10.23
C ASN A 109 19.65 6.36 9.87
N ALA A 110 18.39 6.43 9.47
CA ALA A 110 17.70 7.69 9.21
C ALA A 110 17.63 8.57 10.47
N GLY A 111 17.29 7.98 11.63
CA GLY A 111 17.30 8.68 12.91
C GLY A 111 18.67 9.24 13.30
N ALA A 112 19.74 8.46 13.08
CA ALA A 112 21.10 8.93 13.31
C ALA A 112 21.51 10.08 12.37
N ALA A 113 21.13 10.00 11.09
CA ALA A 113 21.36 11.09 10.13
C ALA A 113 20.60 12.37 10.52
N MET A 114 19.33 12.25 10.92
CA MET A 114 18.52 13.38 11.43
C MET A 114 19.14 14.01 12.68
N GLN A 115 19.64 13.20 13.62
CA GLN A 115 20.37 13.71 14.78
C GLN A 115 21.62 14.49 14.38
N GLN A 116 22.37 14.04 13.38
CA GLN A 116 23.55 14.76 12.89
C GLN A 116 23.18 16.07 12.19
N ILE A 117 22.13 16.08 11.35
CA ILE A 117 21.64 17.30 10.68
C ILE A 117 21.21 18.34 11.73
N HIS A 118 20.50 17.92 12.78
CA HIS A 118 20.03 18.81 13.84
C HIS A 118 21.09 19.17 14.89
N ALA A 119 22.17 18.40 15.03
CA ALA A 119 23.23 18.68 16.01
C ALA A 119 23.88 20.06 15.83
N GLY A 120 23.86 20.60 14.60
CA GLY A 120 24.33 21.96 14.30
C GLY A 120 23.28 23.06 14.42
N LEU A 121 21.99 22.72 14.54
CA LEU A 121 20.84 23.63 14.60
C LEU A 121 20.36 23.81 16.05
N THR A 122 21.26 24.23 16.94
CA THR A 122 20.89 24.59 18.31
C THR A 122 20.14 25.92 18.31
N VAL A 123 19.19 26.10 19.24
CA VAL A 123 18.43 27.36 19.39
C VAL A 123 19.39 28.55 19.48
N ASP A 124 20.46 28.42 20.27
CA ASP A 124 21.49 29.45 20.42
C ASP A 124 22.11 29.87 19.08
N LYS A 125 22.41 28.91 18.18
CA LYS A 125 22.98 29.22 16.86
C LYS A 125 21.97 29.85 15.91
N VAL A 126 20.69 29.50 16.04
CA VAL A 126 19.63 30.13 15.27
C VAL A 126 19.45 31.57 15.74
N ASP A 127 19.48 31.82 17.05
CA ASP A 127 19.40 33.17 17.61
C ASP A 127 20.60 34.03 17.17
N ASP A 128 21.83 33.51 17.23
CA ASP A 128 23.04 34.20 16.74
C ASP A 128 22.94 34.58 15.25
N VAL A 129 22.45 33.67 14.41
CA VAL A 129 22.28 33.93 12.97
C VAL A 129 21.18 34.97 12.72
N MET A 130 20.07 34.90 13.45
CA MET A 130 18.97 35.85 13.33
C MET A 130 19.35 37.25 13.85
N GLU A 131 20.19 37.34 14.87
CA GLU A 131 20.74 38.61 15.36
C GLU A 131 21.69 39.22 14.32
N GLY A 132 22.63 38.44 13.79
CA GLY A 132 23.51 38.91 12.70
C GLY A 132 22.74 39.33 11.45
N LEU A 133 21.64 38.65 11.11
CA LEU A 133 20.77 39.03 9.99
C LEU A 133 20.05 40.36 10.24
N ARG A 134 19.56 40.59 11.47
CA ARG A 134 18.95 41.87 11.87
C ARG A 134 19.96 43.01 11.82
N GLU A 135 21.19 42.77 12.27
CA GLU A 135 22.27 43.76 12.22
C GLU A 135 22.64 44.10 10.77
N GLN A 136 22.77 43.10 9.89
CA GLN A 136 23.00 43.34 8.46
C GLN A 136 21.83 44.06 7.78
N HIS A 137 20.59 43.76 8.15
CA HIS A 137 19.42 44.47 7.66
C HIS A 137 19.42 45.94 8.11
N ALA A 138 19.74 46.20 9.38
CA ALA A 138 19.86 47.56 9.91
C ALA A 138 20.96 48.36 9.19
N ILE A 139 22.11 47.75 8.92
CA ILE A 139 23.18 48.36 8.12
C ILE A 139 22.69 48.64 6.69
N GLY A 140 21.96 47.70 6.08
CA GLY A 140 21.37 47.88 4.75
C GLY A 140 20.38 49.06 4.69
N GLU A 141 19.53 49.19 5.70
CA GLU A 141 18.61 50.33 5.83
C GLU A 141 19.36 51.66 6.06
N GLU A 142 20.41 51.66 6.88
CA GLU A 142 21.23 52.84 7.12
C GLU A 142 21.97 53.29 5.85
N ILE A 143 22.52 52.33 5.08
CA ILE A 143 23.15 52.61 3.77
C ILE A 143 22.11 53.12 2.78
N SER A 144 20.96 52.44 2.67
CA SER A 144 19.87 52.88 1.78
C SER A 144 19.46 54.29 2.14
N SER A 145 19.19 54.55 3.42
CA SER A 145 18.84 55.87 3.95
C SER A 145 19.92 56.90 3.65
N ALA A 146 21.21 56.60 3.87
CA ALA A 146 22.31 57.52 3.59
C ALA A 146 22.48 57.83 2.09
N ILE A 147 22.24 56.85 1.22
CA ILE A 147 22.25 57.03 -0.24
C ILE A 147 21.06 57.89 -0.68
N THR A 148 19.85 57.61 -0.18
CA THR A 148 18.65 58.40 -0.51
C THR A 148 18.61 59.76 0.18
N SER A 149 19.29 59.94 1.31
CA SER A 149 19.38 61.23 2.02
C SER A 149 20.22 62.26 1.26
N GLY A 150 21.03 61.82 0.29
CA GLY A 150 21.80 62.69 -0.60
C GLY A 150 21.20 62.88 -2.00
N VAL A 151 20.24 62.04 -2.40
CA VAL A 151 19.55 62.13 -3.68
C VAL A 151 18.13 62.58 -3.39
N GLY A 152 17.91 63.90 -3.39
CA GLY A 152 16.58 64.48 -3.34
C GLY A 152 15.69 63.81 -4.39
N THR A 153 14.75 63.00 -3.93
CA THR A 153 13.81 62.29 -4.80
C THR A 153 12.53 63.12 -4.93
N ASP A 154 12.71 64.41 -5.28
CA ASP A 154 11.64 65.29 -5.77
C ASP A 154 11.87 65.54 -7.27
N LEU A 155 11.99 64.47 -8.06
CA LEU A 155 12.16 64.58 -9.52
C LEU A 155 11.16 63.75 -10.32
N VAL A 156 10.14 63.20 -9.65
CA VAL A 156 9.05 62.52 -10.32
C VAL A 156 7.80 63.36 -10.10
N ASP A 157 7.27 63.93 -11.18
CA ASP A 157 6.03 64.69 -11.15
C ASP A 157 4.87 63.70 -11.01
N GLU A 158 4.23 63.66 -9.83
CA GLU A 158 3.10 62.76 -9.57
C GLU A 158 1.93 63.04 -10.53
N GLU A 159 1.79 64.27 -11.05
CA GLU A 159 0.75 64.64 -12.02
C GLU A 159 0.99 63.98 -13.39
N GLU A 160 2.25 63.90 -13.85
CA GLU A 160 2.62 63.22 -15.10
C GLU A 160 2.35 61.71 -15.02
N LEU A 161 2.62 61.10 -13.86
CA LEU A 161 2.33 59.68 -13.60
C LEU A 161 0.83 59.37 -13.55
N ASP A 162 0.04 60.24 -12.94
CA ASP A 162 -1.41 60.07 -12.87
C ASP A 162 -2.05 60.16 -14.27
N ASP A 163 -1.56 61.08 -15.11
CA ASP A 163 -1.97 61.20 -16.51
C ASP A 163 -1.59 59.94 -17.33
N GLU A 164 -0.35 59.46 -17.20
CA GLU A 164 0.11 58.23 -17.88
C GLU A 164 -0.68 57.00 -17.42
N LEU A 165 -1.01 56.92 -16.12
CA LEU A 165 -1.83 55.84 -15.56
C LEU A 165 -3.27 55.88 -16.10
N ALA A 166 -3.86 57.07 -16.23
CA ALA A 166 -5.21 57.23 -16.78
C ALA A 166 -5.26 56.79 -18.25
N GLU A 167 -4.23 57.09 -19.04
CA GLU A 167 -4.13 56.66 -20.44
C GLU A 167 -4.04 55.12 -20.55
N LEU A 168 -3.18 54.48 -19.75
CA LEU A 168 -3.07 53.01 -19.70
C LEU A 168 -4.37 52.32 -19.27
N GLN A 169 -5.11 52.90 -18.34
CA GLN A 169 -6.40 52.36 -17.90
C GLN A 169 -7.45 52.43 -19.02
N GLN A 170 -7.47 53.50 -19.81
CA GLN A 170 -8.37 53.63 -20.95
C GLN A 170 -8.02 52.63 -22.04
N GLU A 171 -6.73 52.46 -22.37
CA GLU A 171 -6.28 51.44 -23.34
C GLU A 171 -6.72 50.03 -22.94
N ALA A 172 -6.59 49.68 -21.65
CA ALA A 172 -7.01 48.38 -21.14
C ALA A 172 -8.54 48.15 -21.23
N LEU A 173 -9.34 49.19 -20.97
CA LEU A 173 -10.79 49.12 -21.12
C LEU A 173 -11.21 48.96 -22.58
N ASP A 174 -10.58 49.69 -23.49
CA ASP A 174 -10.84 49.60 -24.92
C ASP A 174 -10.50 48.19 -25.46
N GLU A 175 -9.37 47.61 -25.03
CA GLU A 175 -8.99 46.24 -25.35
C GLU A 175 -9.99 45.21 -24.80
N GLN A 176 -10.48 45.41 -23.58
CA GLN A 176 -11.49 44.53 -22.98
C GLN A 176 -12.84 44.62 -23.71
N MET A 177 -13.25 45.81 -24.17
CA MET A 177 -14.47 46.00 -24.94
C MET A 177 -14.39 45.36 -26.33
N LEU A 178 -13.25 45.48 -27.02
CA LEU A 178 -12.99 44.84 -28.31
C LEU A 178 -13.04 43.30 -28.22
N ASN A 179 -12.70 42.71 -27.06
CA ASN A 179 -12.78 41.27 -26.81
C ASN A 179 -14.19 40.75 -26.45
N THR A 180 -15.20 41.61 -26.25
CA THR A 180 -16.60 41.19 -26.02
C THR A 180 -17.43 41.20 -27.31
N GLY A 181 -16.98 40.42 -28.30
CA GLY A 181 -17.73 40.14 -29.51
C GLY A 181 -18.74 38.99 -29.34
N ASN A 182 -20.01 39.27 -29.67
CA ASN A 182 -21.09 38.36 -30.10
C ASN A 182 -21.89 37.58 -29.03
N ILE A 183 -23.13 38.03 -28.78
CA ILE A 183 -24.19 37.31 -28.03
C ILE A 183 -24.98 36.38 -28.99
N PRO A 184 -25.15 35.08 -28.68
CA PRO A 184 -26.24 34.27 -29.23
C PRO A 184 -27.29 33.87 -28.18
N VAL A 185 -28.54 33.90 -28.64
CA VAL A 185 -29.82 33.73 -27.93
C VAL A 185 -30.05 32.26 -27.55
N GLY A 186 -30.31 31.95 -26.27
CA GLY A 186 -30.65 30.62 -25.76
C GLY A 186 -32.14 30.48 -25.40
N ASP A 187 -32.83 29.56 -26.09
CA ASP A 187 -34.26 29.26 -26.01
C ASP A 187 -34.67 28.53 -24.71
N LYS A 188 -35.87 28.82 -24.21
CA LYS A 188 -36.38 28.45 -22.87
C LYS A 188 -37.41 27.31 -22.95
N VAL A 189 -37.17 26.20 -22.25
CA VAL A 189 -38.19 25.17 -21.95
C VAL A 189 -38.95 25.56 -20.67
N GLY A 190 -40.28 25.72 -20.75
CA GLY A 190 -41.20 26.09 -19.65
C GLY A 190 -41.51 24.94 -18.66
N ARG A 191 -41.52 25.18 -17.33
CA ARG A 191 -42.63 25.61 -16.42
C ARG A 191 -43.75 24.55 -16.25
N LEU A 192 -43.95 23.91 -15.07
CA LEU A 192 -44.77 24.35 -13.90
C LEU A 192 -44.78 23.31 -12.72
N PRO A 193 -45.32 23.62 -11.50
CA PRO A 193 -44.98 22.99 -10.19
C PRO A 193 -46.03 22.06 -9.50
N ASN A 194 -45.64 21.47 -8.35
CA ASN A 194 -46.20 20.37 -7.50
C ASN A 194 -47.48 20.63 -6.63
N ALA A 195 -48.27 19.57 -6.33
CA ALA A 195 -49.12 19.35 -5.12
C ALA A 195 -49.80 17.92 -5.05
N PRO A 196 -50.36 17.41 -3.89
CA PRO A 196 -50.05 16.06 -3.35
C PRO A 196 -51.22 15.03 -3.03
N GLN A 197 -50.81 13.82 -2.57
CA GLN A 197 -51.46 12.74 -1.75
C GLN A 197 -52.45 11.68 -2.35
N ALA A 198 -52.11 10.38 -2.22
CA ALA A 198 -52.95 9.28 -1.67
C ALA A 198 -52.24 7.87 -1.71
N GLU A 199 -52.33 7.09 -0.62
CA GLU A 199 -51.85 5.69 -0.49
C GLU A 199 -52.77 4.68 -1.21
N VAL A 200 -52.23 3.62 -1.86
CA VAL A 200 -52.91 2.29 -1.98
C VAL A 200 -51.89 1.15 -2.07
N LYS A 201 -52.08 0.13 -1.23
CA LYS A 201 -51.35 -1.13 -1.11
C LYS A 201 -51.52 -2.08 -2.32
N GLY A 202 -50.43 -2.76 -2.68
CA GLY A 202 -50.41 -4.22 -2.92
C GLY A 202 -50.57 -4.72 -4.36
N LYS A 203 -49.50 -5.34 -4.89
CA LYS A 203 -49.45 -6.65 -5.61
C LYS A 203 -48.10 -6.81 -6.33
N ALA A 204 -47.07 -7.20 -5.58
CA ALA A 204 -45.83 -7.75 -6.13
C ALA A 204 -45.94 -9.28 -6.07
N ARG A 205 -46.26 -9.95 -7.18
CA ARG A 205 -45.97 -11.38 -7.42
C ARG A 205 -46.30 -11.92 -8.84
N VAL A 206 -46.55 -11.08 -9.86
CA VAL A 206 -46.97 -11.59 -11.18
C VAL A 206 -46.06 -11.14 -12.34
N GLU A 207 -45.21 -10.13 -12.18
CA GLU A 207 -44.32 -9.64 -13.27
C GLU A 207 -42.95 -10.37 -13.34
N GLU A 208 -42.42 -10.91 -12.25
CA GLU A 208 -41.09 -11.57 -12.26
C GLU A 208 -41.07 -12.91 -13.05
N ASP A 209 -42.21 -13.63 -13.11
CA ASP A 209 -42.31 -14.91 -13.85
C ASP A 209 -42.30 -14.70 -15.38
N ASP A 210 -42.76 -13.54 -15.88
CA ASP A 210 -42.78 -13.22 -17.31
C ASP A 210 -41.40 -12.75 -17.80
N GLU A 211 -40.63 -12.01 -16.98
CA GLU A 211 -39.26 -11.57 -17.33
C GLU A 211 -38.27 -12.75 -17.42
N GLU A 212 -38.40 -13.75 -16.55
CA GLU A 212 -37.51 -14.93 -16.58
C GLU A 212 -37.77 -15.83 -17.81
N ALA A 213 -39.02 -15.86 -18.30
CA ALA A 213 -39.39 -16.58 -19.51
C ALA A 213 -38.84 -15.91 -20.77
N GLU A 214 -38.84 -14.57 -20.85
CA GLU A 214 -38.27 -13.83 -21.97
C GLU A 214 -36.73 -13.93 -22.03
N LEU A 215 -36.05 -13.89 -20.88
CA LEU A 215 -34.60 -14.06 -20.79
C LEU A 215 -34.12 -15.42 -21.31
N ARG A 216 -34.85 -16.52 -21.03
CA ARG A 216 -34.49 -17.85 -21.59
C ARG A 216 -34.65 -17.92 -23.10
N LYS A 217 -35.67 -17.24 -23.65
CA LYS A 217 -35.91 -17.21 -25.10
C LYS A 217 -34.78 -16.47 -25.83
N LEU A 218 -34.30 -15.37 -25.25
CA LEU A 218 -33.21 -14.56 -25.79
C LEU A 218 -31.85 -15.28 -25.72
N GLN A 219 -31.60 -16.08 -24.67
CA GLN A 219 -30.40 -16.93 -24.56
C GLN A 219 -30.38 -18.08 -25.57
N ALA A 220 -31.54 -18.66 -25.89
CA ALA A 220 -31.64 -19.73 -26.89
C ALA A 220 -31.41 -19.22 -28.32
N GLU A 221 -31.77 -17.98 -28.62
CA GLU A 221 -31.59 -17.35 -29.94
C GLU A 221 -30.14 -16.97 -30.24
N MET A 222 -29.32 -16.69 -29.22
CA MET A 222 -27.88 -16.41 -29.39
C MET A 222 -26.99 -17.67 -29.48
N ALA A 223 -27.55 -18.85 -29.22
CA ALA A 223 -26.82 -20.12 -29.21
C ALA A 223 -26.99 -20.94 -30.51
N MET A 224 -27.61 -20.36 -31.55
CA MET A 224 -27.63 -20.90 -32.92
C MET A 224 -26.80 -20.03 -33.87
#